data_AF-A0A7S2W8A8-F1
#
_entry.id   AF-A0A7S2W8A8-F1
#
_cell.length_a   1.000
_cell.length_b   1.000
_cell.length_c   1.000
_cell.angle_alpha   90.00
_cell.angle_beta   90.00
_cell.angle_gamma   90.00
#
_symmetry.space_group_name_H-M   'P 1'
#
loop_
_entity.id
_entity.type
_entity.pdbx_description
1 polymer ?
#
loop_
_entity_poly.entity_id
_entity_poly.type
_entity_poly.pdbx_seq_one_letter_code
_entity_poly.pdbx_strand_id
1 'polypeptide(L)'
;QSWFESDRYAGFKLVWAYNFEMAMIDQAYFSYLTAFQIEGKCCGFSAPLNCEDDERSYPEGLLTEGVKGYWLDQRTTCGRERTWYQPSGQDGSECNQPVDPNAVVPRYGGCRYEMPIGDCLNDVPLIDTLGCASYVEEQINGELIMQAGVVAFLTLFEFISMIAACCYCMKRKEEDRLPPYLIQVPIHPAVATAITAPQKTGSGSGKV
;
A
#
# COMPACT_ATOMS: atom_id res chain seq x y z
N GLN A 1 -7.99 -6.24 19.33
CA GLN A 1 -8.55 -5.09 18.59
C GLN A 1 -9.58 -5.64 17.63
N SER A 2 -10.79 -5.07 17.63
CA SER A 2 -11.79 -5.40 16.64
C SER A 2 -11.32 -4.88 15.27
N TRP A 3 -11.65 -5.58 14.19
CA TRP A 3 -11.24 -5.18 12.84
C TRP A 3 -11.83 -3.80 12.45
N PHE A 4 -13.07 -3.53 12.88
CA PHE A 4 -13.77 -2.26 12.66
C PHE A 4 -13.09 -1.05 13.33
N GLU A 5 -12.33 -1.27 14.41
CA GLU A 5 -11.56 -0.22 15.07
C GLU A 5 -10.16 0.01 14.48
N SER A 6 -9.76 -0.76 13.47
CA SER A 6 -8.40 -0.70 12.93
C SER A 6 -8.19 0.50 12.00
N ASP A 7 -6.95 1.00 11.96
CA ASP A 7 -6.52 2.03 11.00
C ASP A 7 -6.73 1.59 9.55
N ARG A 8 -6.68 0.29 9.31
CA ARG A 8 -6.92 -0.30 7.99
C ARG A 8 -8.37 -0.16 7.56
N TYR A 9 -9.32 -0.46 8.44
CA TYR A 9 -10.75 -0.24 8.19
C TYR A 9 -11.03 1.24 7.91
N ALA A 10 -10.44 2.13 8.71
CA ALA A 10 -10.54 3.57 8.51
C ALA A 10 -9.98 3.99 7.13
N GLY A 11 -8.83 3.46 6.71
CA GLY A 11 -8.27 3.72 5.39
C GLY A 11 -9.18 3.25 4.25
N PHE A 12 -9.73 2.03 4.33
CA PHE A 12 -10.67 1.52 3.33
C PHE A 12 -11.96 2.32 3.26
N LYS A 13 -12.42 2.86 4.40
CA LYS A 13 -13.55 3.76 4.44
C LYS A 13 -13.31 5.03 3.62
N LEU A 14 -12.12 5.62 3.70
CA LEU A 14 -11.78 6.79 2.90
C LEU A 14 -11.74 6.49 1.39
N VAL A 15 -11.22 5.32 1.02
CA VAL A 15 -11.25 4.86 -0.38
C VAL A 15 -12.68 4.69 -0.87
N TRP A 16 -13.55 4.09 -0.04
CA TRP A 16 -14.97 3.97 -0.36
C TRP A 16 -15.63 5.35 -0.49
N ALA A 17 -15.39 6.25 0.46
CA ALA A 17 -15.93 7.60 0.46
C ALA A 17 -15.52 8.37 -0.81
N TYR A 18 -14.26 8.30 -1.23
CA TYR A 18 -13.80 8.88 -2.48
C TYR A 18 -14.58 8.35 -3.69
N ASN A 19 -14.66 7.02 -3.83
CA ASN A 19 -15.38 6.42 -4.96
C ASN A 19 -16.88 6.75 -4.93
N PHE A 20 -17.46 6.82 -3.74
CA PHE A 20 -18.85 7.19 -3.53
C PHE A 20 -19.12 8.63 -3.98
N GLU A 21 -18.28 9.59 -3.57
CA GLU A 21 -18.39 10.98 -4.02
C GLU A 21 -18.23 11.11 -5.53
N MET A 22 -17.25 10.39 -6.11
CA MET A 22 -17.06 10.36 -7.56
C MET A 22 -18.26 9.74 -8.28
N ALA A 23 -18.91 8.74 -7.69
CA ALA A 23 -20.10 8.12 -8.24
C ALA A 23 -21.32 9.05 -8.26
N MET A 24 -21.38 10.07 -7.40
CA MET A 24 -22.43 11.09 -7.44
C MET A 24 -22.24 12.12 -8.55
N ILE A 25 -21.04 12.20 -9.11
CA ILE A 25 -20.69 13.16 -10.17
C ILE A 25 -20.58 12.44 -11.53
N ASP A 26 -20.04 11.22 -11.55
CA ASP A 26 -19.71 10.47 -12.75
C ASP A 26 -20.39 9.09 -12.77
N GLN A 27 -21.13 8.85 -13.85
CA GLN A 27 -21.84 7.60 -14.12
C GLN A 27 -20.90 6.38 -14.18
N ALA A 28 -19.64 6.55 -14.60
CA ALA A 28 -18.69 5.45 -14.66
C ALA A 28 -18.41 4.88 -13.26
N TYR A 29 -18.19 5.76 -12.28
CA TYR A 29 -18.00 5.39 -10.88
C TYR A 29 -19.29 4.82 -10.26
N PHE A 30 -20.45 5.36 -10.63
CA PHE A 30 -21.75 4.81 -10.22
C PHE A 30 -21.93 3.36 -10.66
N SER A 31 -21.69 3.07 -11.94
CA SER A 31 -21.77 1.72 -12.48
C SER A 31 -20.72 0.79 -11.85
N TYR A 32 -19.51 1.29 -11.61
CA TYR A 32 -18.44 0.54 -10.94
C TYR A 32 -18.86 0.12 -9.53
N LEU A 33 -19.29 1.06 -8.68
CA LEU A 33 -19.70 0.74 -7.31
C LEU A 33 -20.95 -0.13 -7.25
N THR A 34 -21.89 0.05 -8.19
CA THR A 34 -23.07 -0.81 -8.28
C THR A 34 -22.68 -2.24 -8.63
N ALA A 35 -21.79 -2.42 -9.62
CA ALA A 35 -21.24 -3.74 -9.96
C ALA A 35 -20.48 -4.36 -8.78
N PHE A 36 -19.70 -3.54 -8.08
CA PHE A 36 -18.94 -3.94 -6.89
C PHE A 36 -19.85 -4.48 -5.78
N GLN A 37 -20.99 -3.81 -5.52
CA GLN A 37 -21.98 -4.25 -4.55
C GLN A 37 -22.69 -5.55 -4.96
N ILE A 38 -23.01 -5.68 -6.25
CA ILE A 38 -23.64 -6.89 -6.80
C ILE A 38 -22.68 -8.09 -6.69
N GLU A 39 -21.42 -7.92 -7.05
CA GLU A 39 -20.42 -8.99 -7.01
C GLU A 39 -20.07 -9.39 -5.57
N GLY A 40 -19.90 -8.41 -4.69
CA GLY A 40 -19.63 -8.61 -3.27
C GLY A 40 -20.85 -9.05 -2.45
N LYS A 41 -22.06 -9.05 -3.04
CA LYS A 41 -23.35 -9.31 -2.36
C LYS A 41 -23.49 -8.50 -1.07
N CYS A 42 -23.16 -7.22 -1.14
CA CYS A 42 -23.05 -6.34 0.01
C CYS A 42 -23.67 -4.98 -0.29
N CYS A 43 -24.06 -4.24 0.74
CA CYS A 43 -24.67 -2.91 0.60
C CYS A 43 -23.94 -1.87 1.46
N GLY A 44 -23.57 -0.76 0.83
CA GLY A 44 -22.77 0.29 1.46
C GLY A 44 -21.41 -0.20 1.95
N PHE A 45 -20.68 0.64 2.66
CA PHE A 45 -19.41 0.28 3.26
C PHE A 45 -19.60 -0.58 4.52
N SER A 46 -20.35 -0.07 5.49
CA SER A 46 -20.63 -0.76 6.75
C SER A 46 -21.99 -1.46 6.76
N ALA A 47 -22.09 -2.50 7.60
CA ALA A 47 -23.30 -3.27 7.82
C ALA A 47 -24.46 -2.38 8.30
N PRO A 48 -25.72 -2.77 8.03
CA PRO A 48 -26.85 -1.93 8.35
C PRO A 48 -27.01 -1.80 9.85
N LEU A 49 -27.35 -0.60 10.30
CA LEU A 49 -27.63 -0.29 11.70
C LEU A 49 -26.45 -0.48 12.68
N ASN A 50 -25.24 -0.67 12.17
CA ASN A 50 -24.04 -0.95 12.97
C ASN A 50 -23.11 0.26 13.13
N CYS A 51 -23.71 1.44 13.32
CA CYS A 51 -22.94 2.65 13.55
C CYS A 51 -22.49 2.70 15.02
N GLU A 52 -21.23 3.03 15.25
CA GLU A 52 -20.63 3.31 16.56
C GLU A 52 -19.80 4.59 16.42
N ASP A 53 -19.85 5.47 17.42
CA ASP A 53 -19.07 6.70 17.42
C ASP A 53 -17.60 6.42 17.77
N ASP A 54 -16.68 6.86 16.91
CA ASP A 54 -15.22 6.73 17.06
C ASP A 54 -14.55 8.11 17.01
N GLU A 55 -14.17 8.62 18.18
CA GLU A 55 -13.54 9.93 18.34
C GLU A 55 -12.06 9.97 17.93
N ARG A 56 -11.47 8.83 17.54
CA ARG A 56 -10.05 8.77 17.16
C ARG A 56 -9.84 9.43 15.79
N SER A 57 -8.81 10.26 15.67
CA SER A 57 -8.41 10.84 14.39
C SER A 57 -7.80 9.79 13.46
N TYR A 58 -7.92 9.96 12.14
CA TYR A 58 -7.25 9.12 11.14
C TYR A 58 -5.71 9.12 11.34
N PRO A 59 -5.01 8.01 11.05
CA PRO A 59 -3.55 7.98 11.16
C PRO A 59 -2.90 8.93 10.13
N GLU A 60 -1.72 9.45 10.48
CA GLU A 60 -0.95 10.33 9.59
C GLU A 60 -0.49 9.58 8.33
N GLY A 61 -0.52 10.26 7.17
CA GLY A 61 -0.02 9.72 5.90
C GLY A 61 -1.06 8.97 5.06
N LEU A 62 -2.33 8.94 5.46
CA LEU A 62 -3.40 8.49 4.57
C LEU A 62 -3.61 9.49 3.42
N LEU A 63 -3.89 8.95 2.23
CA LEU A 63 -4.29 9.75 1.08
C LEU A 63 -5.70 10.29 1.32
N THR A 64 -5.80 11.61 1.50
CA THR A 64 -7.05 12.33 1.70
C THR A 64 -7.43 13.19 0.50
N GLU A 65 -6.63 13.16 -0.57
CA GLU A 65 -6.89 13.90 -1.80
C GLU A 65 -8.21 13.43 -2.43
N GLY A 66 -9.09 14.38 -2.75
CA GLY A 66 -10.40 14.11 -3.33
C GLY A 66 -11.48 13.68 -2.32
N VAL A 67 -11.14 13.46 -1.05
CA VAL A 67 -12.12 13.16 0.01
C VAL A 67 -12.60 14.47 0.65
N LYS A 68 -13.92 14.64 0.77
CA LYS A 68 -14.50 15.84 1.41
C LYS A 68 -14.19 15.87 2.91
N GLY A 69 -13.98 17.08 3.45
CA GLY A 69 -13.54 17.30 4.83
C GLY A 69 -14.41 16.62 5.90
N TYR A 70 -15.73 16.56 5.71
CA TYR A 70 -16.61 15.92 6.69
C TYR A 70 -16.41 14.40 6.82
N TRP A 71 -15.84 13.73 5.80
CA TRP A 71 -15.43 12.32 5.91
C TRP A 71 -14.09 12.15 6.64
N LEU A 72 -13.32 13.24 6.79
CA LEU A 72 -12.03 13.28 7.46
C LEU A 72 -12.14 13.73 8.92
N ASP A 73 -13.23 14.45 9.26
CA ASP A 73 -13.42 15.06 10.58
C ASP A 73 -13.44 14.03 11.71
N GLN A 74 -14.12 12.90 11.51
CA GLN A 74 -14.18 11.82 12.49
C GLN A 74 -14.20 10.45 11.81
N ARG A 75 -13.55 9.46 12.46
CA ARG A 75 -13.84 8.05 12.20
C ARG A 75 -15.29 7.78 12.60
N THR A 76 -15.85 6.64 12.17
CA THR A 76 -17.28 6.32 12.20
C THR A 76 -18.07 7.11 13.25
N THR A 77 -18.96 8.00 12.80
CA THR A 77 -19.92 8.66 13.69
C THR A 77 -21.30 8.46 13.13
N CYS A 78 -22.21 8.10 14.03
CA CYS A 78 -23.60 7.88 13.73
C CYS A 78 -24.27 9.15 13.21
N GLY A 79 -25.41 8.93 12.57
CA GLY A 79 -26.40 9.97 12.30
C GLY A 79 -27.00 10.52 13.59
N ARG A 80 -27.98 11.41 13.43
CA ARG A 80 -28.67 12.04 14.56
C ARG A 80 -29.42 11.05 15.45
N GLU A 81 -29.79 9.90 14.89
CA GLU A 81 -30.52 8.84 15.59
C GLU A 81 -29.61 7.61 15.75
N ARG A 82 -29.74 6.93 16.89
CA ARG A 82 -28.94 5.74 17.21
C ARG A 82 -29.18 4.67 16.14
N THR A 83 -28.13 3.98 15.72
CA THR A 83 -28.17 2.93 14.67
C THR A 83 -28.48 3.45 13.26
N TRP A 84 -28.49 4.76 13.02
CA TRP A 84 -28.62 5.29 11.66
C TRP A 84 -27.31 5.94 11.25
N TYR A 85 -26.92 5.78 9.99
CA TYR A 85 -25.80 6.52 9.41
C TYR A 85 -26.26 7.93 9.02
N GLN A 86 -25.32 8.86 8.96
CA GLN A 86 -25.60 10.18 8.42
C GLN A 86 -26.16 10.05 6.99
N PRO A 87 -27.11 10.93 6.59
CA PRO A 87 -27.56 10.99 5.21
C PRO A 87 -26.36 11.13 4.28
N SER A 88 -26.28 10.29 3.25
CA SER A 88 -25.22 10.35 2.26
C SER A 88 -25.56 11.39 1.17
N GLY A 89 -24.56 11.82 0.39
CA GLY A 89 -24.76 12.69 -0.76
C GLY A 89 -24.44 14.17 -0.55
N GLN A 90 -24.40 14.91 -1.68
CA GLN A 90 -23.84 16.28 -1.73
C GLN A 90 -24.59 17.31 -0.86
N ASP A 91 -25.85 17.03 -0.51
CA ASP A 91 -26.71 17.88 0.37
C ASP A 91 -27.45 17.08 1.45
N GLY A 92 -27.03 15.82 1.73
CA GLY A 92 -27.75 14.93 2.64
C GLY A 92 -29.15 14.52 2.14
N SER A 93 -29.39 14.68 0.84
CA SER A 93 -30.64 14.30 0.16
C SER A 93 -30.68 12.82 -0.22
N GLU A 94 -29.54 12.13 -0.27
CA GLU A 94 -29.48 10.74 -0.69
C GLU A 94 -29.63 9.85 0.54
N CYS A 95 -30.64 8.99 0.49
CA CYS A 95 -30.91 8.04 1.56
C CYS A 95 -31.25 8.75 2.91
N ASN A 96 -32.13 9.76 2.84
CA ASN A 96 -32.75 10.36 4.02
C ASN A 96 -34.08 9.66 4.36
N GLN A 97 -34.00 8.46 4.95
CA GLN A 97 -35.17 7.64 5.24
C GLN A 97 -35.87 8.08 6.55
N PRO A 98 -37.19 7.85 6.68
CA PRO A 98 -37.90 8.08 7.93
C PRO A 98 -37.46 7.07 8.99
N VAL A 99 -36.99 7.57 10.13
CA VAL A 99 -36.54 6.75 11.27
C VAL A 99 -37.73 6.29 12.11
N ASP A 100 -38.71 7.18 12.30
CA ASP A 100 -39.98 6.86 12.96
C ASP A 100 -41.15 7.37 12.10
N PRO A 101 -41.76 6.49 11.27
CA PRO A 101 -42.89 6.86 10.43
C PRO A 101 -44.20 7.05 11.21
N ASN A 102 -44.25 6.64 12.49
CA ASN A 102 -45.44 6.72 13.34
C ASN A 102 -45.45 7.97 14.25
N ALA A 103 -44.38 8.76 14.24
CA ALA A 103 -44.32 10.02 14.98
C ALA A 103 -45.27 11.07 14.37
N VAL A 104 -45.83 11.94 15.23
CA VAL A 104 -46.76 13.03 14.85
C VAL A 104 -46.17 13.95 13.77
N VAL A 105 -44.83 14.11 13.77
CA VAL A 105 -44.06 14.69 12.67
C VAL A 105 -43.00 13.64 12.30
N PRO A 106 -43.00 13.08 11.07
CA PRO A 106 -42.02 12.09 10.66
C PRO A 106 -40.61 12.61 10.88
N ARG A 107 -39.82 11.86 11.66
CA ARG A 107 -38.41 12.18 11.86
C ARG A 107 -37.60 11.52 10.76
N TYR A 108 -36.91 12.35 10.00
CA TYR A 108 -35.93 11.93 9.00
C TYR A 108 -34.55 11.98 9.66
N GLY A 109 -33.77 10.92 9.52
CA GLY A 109 -32.57 10.75 10.34
C GLY A 109 -31.41 10.02 9.68
N GLY A 110 -31.52 9.67 8.40
CA GLY A 110 -30.40 9.22 7.58
C GLY A 110 -30.55 7.82 7.01
N CYS A 111 -29.41 7.13 6.91
CA CYS A 111 -29.26 5.91 6.13
C CYS A 111 -29.19 4.66 6.98
N ARG A 112 -29.73 3.54 6.45
CA ARG A 112 -29.57 2.22 7.09
C ARG A 112 -28.16 1.68 6.92
N TYR A 113 -27.55 1.89 5.75
CA TYR A 113 -26.19 1.51 5.40
C TYR A 113 -25.29 2.73 5.35
N GLU A 114 -23.98 2.55 5.48
CA GLU A 114 -23.02 3.64 5.32
C GLU A 114 -22.69 3.83 3.84
N MET A 115 -22.96 5.01 3.26
CA MET A 115 -22.69 5.32 1.84
C MET A 115 -23.26 4.26 0.86
N PRO A 116 -24.58 3.97 0.89
CA PRO A 116 -25.22 3.05 -0.04
C PRO A 116 -25.34 3.64 -1.44
N ILE A 117 -25.27 2.80 -2.47
CA ILE A 117 -25.49 3.21 -3.87
C ILE A 117 -26.50 2.28 -4.55
N GLY A 118 -27.14 2.74 -5.62
CA GLY A 118 -28.11 1.95 -6.39
C GLY A 118 -29.29 1.43 -5.56
N ASP A 119 -29.61 0.14 -5.73
CA ASP A 119 -30.76 -0.52 -5.10
C ASP A 119 -30.67 -0.53 -3.56
N CYS A 120 -29.45 -0.54 -3.02
CA CYS A 120 -29.20 -0.50 -1.58
C CYS A 120 -29.71 0.78 -0.88
N LEU A 121 -30.05 1.85 -1.61
CA LEU A 121 -30.66 3.05 -1.01
C LEU A 121 -32.07 2.82 -0.46
N ASN A 122 -32.83 1.93 -1.11
CA ASN A 122 -34.26 1.73 -0.85
C ASN A 122 -34.57 0.35 -0.24
N ASP A 123 -33.61 -0.57 -0.29
CA ASP A 123 -33.81 -1.92 0.19
C ASP A 123 -33.90 -1.98 1.73
N VAL A 124 -34.84 -2.82 2.19
CA VAL A 124 -34.96 -3.17 3.59
C VAL A 124 -33.89 -4.20 3.90
N PRO A 125 -33.04 -3.98 4.93
CA PRO A 125 -31.98 -4.92 5.27
C PRO A 125 -32.58 -6.28 5.62
N LEU A 126 -32.13 -7.32 4.89
CA LEU A 126 -32.36 -8.71 5.30
C LEU A 126 -31.37 -9.09 6.41
N ILE A 127 -31.71 -10.14 7.17
CA ILE A 127 -30.90 -10.63 8.30
C ILE A 127 -29.44 -10.95 7.90
N ASP A 128 -29.21 -11.30 6.63
CA ASP A 128 -27.90 -11.67 6.09
C ASP A 128 -27.21 -10.53 5.33
N THR A 129 -27.70 -9.28 5.45
CA THR A 129 -27.07 -8.15 4.72
C THR A 129 -25.79 -7.69 5.40
N LEU A 130 -24.70 -7.72 4.62
CA LEU A 130 -23.34 -7.38 5.05
C LEU A 130 -22.91 -6.06 4.40
N GLY A 131 -22.02 -5.33 5.08
CA GLY A 131 -21.33 -4.17 4.49
C GLY A 131 -20.21 -4.62 3.54
N CYS A 132 -19.88 -3.80 2.54
CA CYS A 132 -18.84 -4.12 1.57
C CYS A 132 -17.41 -3.96 2.09
N ALA A 133 -17.20 -3.50 3.33
CA ALA A 133 -15.86 -3.23 3.84
C ALA A 133 -14.92 -4.45 3.79
N SER A 134 -15.41 -5.67 4.07
CA SER A 134 -14.59 -6.88 3.97
C SER A 134 -14.24 -7.25 2.52
N TYR A 135 -15.16 -6.97 1.59
CA TYR A 135 -14.96 -7.23 0.17
C TYR A 135 -14.00 -6.20 -0.46
N VAL A 136 -14.06 -4.94 -0.02
CA VAL A 136 -13.05 -3.91 -0.35
C VAL A 136 -11.66 -4.35 0.08
N GLU A 137 -11.53 -4.90 1.29
CA GLU A 137 -10.27 -5.45 1.76
C GLU A 137 -9.78 -6.60 0.87
N GLU A 138 -10.65 -7.56 0.55
CA GLU A 138 -10.30 -8.72 -0.26
C GLU A 138 -9.84 -8.30 -1.67
N GLN A 139 -10.55 -7.37 -2.29
CA GLN A 139 -10.22 -6.83 -3.61
C GLN A 139 -8.86 -6.12 -3.61
N ILE A 140 -8.62 -5.22 -2.64
CA ILE A 140 -7.34 -4.51 -2.53
C ILE A 140 -6.19 -5.49 -2.25
N ASN A 141 -6.41 -6.49 -1.39
CA ASN A 141 -5.39 -7.51 -1.13
C ASN A 141 -5.10 -8.36 -2.37
N GLY A 142 -6.13 -8.72 -3.14
CA GLY A 142 -5.98 -9.48 -4.37
C GLY A 142 -5.08 -8.80 -5.39
N GLU A 143 -5.30 -7.50 -5.62
CA GLU A 143 -4.49 -6.68 -6.52
C GLU A 143 -3.04 -6.52 -6.03
N LEU A 144 -2.86 -6.35 -4.71
CA LEU A 144 -1.54 -6.19 -4.11
C LEU A 144 -0.69 -7.46 -4.19
N ILE A 145 -1.29 -8.65 -4.10
CA ILE A 145 -0.54 -9.92 -4.15
C ILE A 145 0.15 -10.09 -5.50
N MET A 146 -0.51 -9.77 -6.61
CA MET A 146 0.10 -9.88 -7.93
C MET A 146 1.27 -8.90 -8.09
N GLN A 147 1.09 -7.65 -7.67
CA GLN A 147 2.15 -6.63 -7.74
C GLN A 147 3.34 -6.99 -6.83
N ALA A 148 3.07 -7.43 -5.60
CA ALA A 148 4.10 -7.88 -4.67
C ALA A 148 4.89 -9.08 -5.23
N GLY A 149 4.21 -10.02 -5.92
CA GLY A 149 4.84 -11.15 -6.59
C GLY A 149 5.83 -10.73 -7.67
N VAL A 150 5.48 -9.74 -8.50
CA VAL A 150 6.37 -9.21 -9.54
C VAL A 150 7.59 -8.52 -8.92
N VAL A 151 7.39 -7.70 -7.89
CA VAL A 151 8.50 -7.04 -7.18
C VAL A 151 9.44 -8.08 -6.55
N ALA A 152 8.90 -9.10 -5.88
CA ALA A 152 9.69 -10.18 -5.31
C ALA A 152 10.51 -10.92 -6.39
N PHE A 153 9.91 -11.18 -7.55
CA PHE A 153 10.60 -11.80 -8.67
C PHE A 153 11.77 -10.92 -9.18
N LEU A 154 11.54 -9.62 -9.38
CA LEU A 154 12.60 -8.71 -9.84
C LEU A 154 13.75 -8.61 -8.85
N THR A 155 13.46 -8.50 -7.55
CA THR A 155 14.50 -8.47 -6.51
C THR A 155 15.32 -9.76 -6.47
N LEU A 156 14.71 -10.91 -6.75
CA LEU A 156 15.43 -12.19 -6.87
C LEU A 156 16.41 -12.18 -8.06
N PHE A 157 16.00 -11.62 -9.22
CA PHE A 157 16.89 -11.49 -10.38
C PHE A 157 18.08 -10.58 -10.10
N GLU A 158 17.86 -9.47 -9.41
CA GLU A 158 18.95 -8.57 -8.98
C GLU A 158 19.93 -9.32 -8.06
N PHE A 159 19.42 -10.09 -7.10
CA PHE A 159 20.27 -10.88 -6.20
C PHE A 159 21.11 -11.92 -6.95
N ILE A 160 20.53 -12.63 -7.92
CA ILE A 160 21.26 -13.57 -8.77
C ILE A 160 22.34 -12.86 -9.60
N SER A 161 22.02 -11.69 -10.15
CA SER A 161 22.98 -10.89 -10.93
C SER A 161 24.19 -10.46 -10.10
N MET A 162 23.97 -10.11 -8.83
CA MET A 162 25.04 -9.78 -7.88
C MET A 162 25.94 -10.98 -7.61
N ILE A 163 25.36 -12.17 -7.39
CA ILE A 163 26.13 -13.41 -7.20
C ILE A 163 26.96 -13.71 -8.46
N ALA A 164 26.35 -13.63 -9.64
CA ALA A 164 27.04 -13.86 -10.91
C ALA A 164 28.21 -12.88 -11.08
N ALA A 165 28.01 -11.60 -10.81
CA ALA A 165 29.08 -10.59 -10.85
C ALA A 165 30.23 -10.93 -9.88
N CYS A 166 29.93 -11.34 -8.64
CA CYS A 166 30.94 -11.82 -7.70
C CYS A 166 31.73 -13.02 -8.25
N CYS A 167 31.06 -13.99 -8.86
CA CYS A 167 31.70 -15.15 -9.50
C CYS A 167 32.61 -14.73 -10.67
N TYR A 168 32.16 -13.82 -11.54
CA TYR A 168 32.98 -13.30 -12.64
C TYR A 168 34.21 -12.53 -12.15
N CYS A 169 34.07 -11.72 -11.09
CA CYS A 169 35.21 -11.03 -10.47
C CYS A 169 36.24 -12.01 -9.89
N MET A 170 35.77 -13.09 -9.25
CA MET A 170 36.66 -14.14 -8.75
C MET A 170 37.36 -14.90 -9.88
N LYS A 171 36.64 -15.23 -10.96
CA LYS A 171 37.22 -15.89 -12.13
C LYS A 171 38.28 -15.02 -12.81
N ARG A 172 37.99 -13.73 -13.02
CA ARG A 172 38.95 -12.79 -13.62
C ARG A 172 40.25 -12.71 -12.81
N LYS A 173 40.18 -12.77 -11.47
CA LYS A 173 41.39 -12.78 -10.62
C LYS A 173 42.34 -13.96 -10.91
N GLU A 174 41.82 -15.09 -11.37
CA GLU A 174 42.65 -16.24 -11.74
C GLU A 174 43.32 -16.05 -13.10
N GLU A 175 42.62 -15.43 -14.06
CA GLU A 175 43.09 -15.16 -15.42
C GLU A 175 43.98 -13.90 -15.51
N ASP A 176 43.79 -12.90 -14.64
CA ASP A 176 44.64 -11.70 -14.47
C ASP A 176 45.94 -12.01 -13.68
N ARG A 177 46.45 -13.24 -13.76
CA ARG A 177 47.83 -13.55 -13.36
C ARG A 177 48.74 -13.25 -14.53
N LEU A 178 49.70 -12.34 -14.34
CA LEU A 178 50.68 -12.02 -15.37
C LEU A 178 51.36 -13.33 -15.83
N PRO A 179 51.30 -13.66 -17.13
CA PRO A 179 51.91 -14.87 -17.63
C PRO A 179 53.38 -14.96 -17.18
N PRO A 180 53.87 -16.12 -16.73
CA PRO A 180 55.20 -16.23 -16.13
C PRO A 180 56.35 -15.84 -17.06
N TYR A 181 56.11 -15.78 -18.37
CA TYR A 181 57.07 -15.31 -19.37
C TYR A 181 57.24 -13.78 -19.41
N LEU A 182 56.25 -13.00 -18.94
CA LEU A 182 56.37 -11.53 -18.85
C LEU A 182 57.06 -11.07 -17.56
N ILE A 183 57.17 -11.93 -16.56
CA ILE A 183 57.86 -11.65 -15.29
C ILE A 183 59.39 -11.58 -15.47
N GLN A 184 59.93 -12.13 -16.57
CA GLN A 184 61.36 -12.34 -16.75
C GLN A 184 62.08 -11.20 -17.50
N VAL A 185 61.36 -10.18 -17.98
CA VAL A 185 61.97 -9.11 -18.78
C VAL A 185 62.12 -7.83 -17.94
N PRO A 186 63.33 -7.50 -17.42
CA PRO A 186 63.58 -6.18 -16.84
C PRO A 186 63.48 -5.10 -17.93
N ILE A 187 62.50 -4.21 -17.80
CA ILE A 187 62.18 -3.14 -18.78
C ILE A 187 63.24 -2.04 -18.80
N HIS A 188 64.14 -1.97 -17.80
CA HIS A 188 65.22 -1.00 -17.78
C HIS A 188 66.61 -1.65 -17.95
N PRO A 189 67.38 -1.28 -19.01
CA PRO A 189 68.75 -1.75 -19.20
C PRO A 189 69.71 -1.29 -18.07
N ALA A 190 69.29 -0.32 -17.25
CA ALA A 190 70.06 0.16 -16.09
C ALA A 190 70.05 -0.82 -14.89
N VAL A 191 69.09 -1.75 -14.81
CA VAL A 191 68.99 -2.68 -13.65
C VAL A 191 69.72 -4.01 -13.93
N ALA A 192 69.82 -4.43 -15.20
CA ALA A 192 70.54 -5.65 -15.58
C ALA A 192 72.06 -5.57 -15.26
N THR A 193 72.62 -4.37 -15.26
CA THR A 193 74.03 -4.11 -14.92
C THR A 193 74.32 -4.14 -13.42
N ALA A 194 73.30 -4.06 -12.55
CA ALA A 194 73.49 -4.09 -11.10
C ALA A 194 73.62 -5.52 -10.54
N ILE A 195 73.09 -6.53 -11.23
CA ILE A 195 73.07 -7.93 -10.75
C ILE A 195 74.38 -8.67 -11.08
N THR A 196 75.16 -8.17 -12.04
CA THR A 196 76.46 -8.76 -12.45
C THR A 196 77.67 -8.07 -11.82
N ALA A 197 77.48 -7.03 -11.01
CA ALA A 197 78.59 -6.40 -10.30
C ALA A 197 79.03 -7.30 -9.13
N PRO A 198 80.30 -7.78 -9.09
CA PRO A 198 80.79 -8.57 -7.97
C PRO A 198 80.73 -7.72 -6.69
N GLN A 199 80.17 -8.29 -5.61
CA GLN A 199 80.27 -7.72 -4.27
C GLN A 199 81.75 -7.51 -3.93
N LYS A 200 82.19 -6.25 -3.93
CA LYS A 200 83.47 -5.86 -3.34
C LYS A 200 83.34 -6.07 -1.83
N THR A 201 84.04 -7.09 -1.34
CA THR A 201 84.33 -7.30 0.08
C THR A 201 85.13 -6.11 0.61
N GLY A 202 84.43 -5.16 1.23
CA GLY A 202 85.02 -4.05 1.96
C GLY A 202 85.44 -4.47 3.36
N SER A 203 86.66 -4.98 3.46
CA SER A 203 87.44 -5.02 4.71
C SER A 203 87.63 -3.58 5.22
N GLY A 204 87.33 -3.36 6.50
CA GLY A 204 87.42 -2.04 7.14
C GLY A 204 87.51 -2.14 8.65
N SER A 205 88.60 -2.77 9.12
CA SER A 205 89.09 -2.71 10.49
C SER A 205 89.46 -1.27 10.89
N GLY A 206 89.11 -0.85 12.10
CA GLY A 206 89.55 0.44 12.65
C GLY A 206 89.01 0.73 14.06
N LYS A 207 89.70 0.23 15.08
CA LYS A 207 89.64 0.68 16.48
C LYS A 207 89.99 2.17 16.59
N VAL A 208 89.38 2.92 17.51
CA VAL A 208 89.81 3.23 18.90
C VAL A 208 88.57 3.65 19.69
#